data_AF-A0A2G9P0J0-F1
#
_entry.id   AF-A0A2G9P0J0-F1
#
_cell.length_a   1.000
_cell.length_b   1.000
_cell.length_c   1.000
_cell.angle_alpha   90.00
_cell.angle_beta   90.00
_cell.angle_gamma   90.00
#
_symmetry.space_group_name_H-M   'P 1'
#
loop_
_entity.id
_entity.type
_entity.pdbx_description
1 polymer ?
#
loop_
_entity_poly.entity_id
_entity_poly.type
_entity_poly.pdbx_seq_one_letter_code
_entity_poly.pdbx_strand_id
1 'polypeptide(L)'
;MPRLQCISRTKKEIYGIQRHDSYNITIPYTVATELKLKDAAILYGTASEKTRIIRLHAKASKDSVPVKIRLRLTKTYRNQKYYSAKITVPIKFIKLLSLSNESLDIFCHKDSIMIKPEKH
;
A
#
# COMPACT_ATOMS: atom_id res chain seq x y z
N MET A 1 -3.20 15.64 8.69
CA MET A 1 -3.12 14.17 8.49
C MET A 1 -1.66 13.81 8.19
N PRO A 2 -1.10 12.72 8.74
CA PRO A 2 0.29 12.36 8.48
C PRO A 2 0.45 11.85 7.05
N ARG A 3 1.37 12.48 6.31
CA ARG A 3 1.77 12.11 4.96
C ARG A 3 2.80 10.99 5.04
N LEU A 4 2.56 9.85 4.39
CA LEU A 4 3.44 8.70 4.42
C LEU A 4 4.24 8.68 3.11
N GLN A 5 5.52 9.03 3.19
CA GLN A 5 6.42 8.99 2.03
C GLN A 5 6.76 7.53 1.67
N CYS A 6 6.62 7.20 0.39
CA CYS A 6 7.17 5.99 -0.21
C CYS A 6 8.68 6.21 -0.45
N ILE A 7 9.54 5.32 0.05
CA ILE A 7 10.99 5.56 0.09
C ILE A 7 11.76 4.79 -1.00
N SER A 8 11.20 3.75 -1.63
CA SER A 8 11.81 3.11 -2.83
C SER A 8 11.04 1.89 -3.34
N ARG A 9 11.08 1.69 -4.66
CA ARG A 9 10.70 0.43 -5.34
C ARG A 9 11.80 -0.60 -5.14
N THR A 10 11.49 -1.76 -4.55
CA THR A 10 12.55 -2.67 -4.07
C THR A 10 12.74 -3.98 -4.86
N LYS A 11 11.82 -4.39 -5.75
CA LYS A 11 12.00 -5.48 -6.75
C LYS A 11 10.68 -5.80 -7.47
N LYS A 12 10.79 -6.37 -8.67
CA LYS A 12 9.69 -7.08 -9.36
C LYS A 12 9.52 -8.45 -8.71
N GLU A 13 8.37 -8.72 -8.13
CA GLU A 13 8.01 -10.04 -7.59
C GLU A 13 6.92 -10.67 -8.47
N ILE A 14 7.02 -11.97 -8.75
CA ILE A 14 5.94 -12.74 -9.39
C ILE A 14 5.14 -13.36 -8.25
N TYR A 15 3.84 -13.04 -8.18
CA TYR A 15 2.91 -13.66 -7.24
C TYR A 15 1.76 -14.26 -8.04
N GLY A 16 1.69 -15.60 -8.09
CA GLY A 16 0.83 -16.31 -9.02
C GLY A 16 1.18 -15.99 -10.49
N ILE A 17 0.17 -15.68 -11.31
CA ILE A 17 0.32 -15.38 -12.75
C ILE A 17 0.66 -13.89 -13.00
N GLN A 18 0.53 -13.04 -11.98
CA GLN A 18 0.64 -11.58 -12.15
C GLN A 18 2.01 -11.06 -11.70
N ARG A 19 2.56 -10.12 -12.47
CA ARG A 19 3.77 -9.38 -12.08
C ARG A 19 3.39 -8.26 -11.11
N HIS A 20 4.20 -8.07 -10.08
CA HIS A 20 3.99 -7.05 -9.05
C HIS A 20 5.26 -6.21 -8.85
N ASP A 21 5.08 -4.97 -8.40
CA ASP A 21 6.16 -4.16 -7.86
C ASP A 21 5.98 -3.99 -6.36
N SER A 22 7.10 -4.03 -5.64
CA SER A 22 7.12 -3.81 -4.20
C SER A 22 7.57 -2.40 -3.84
N TYR A 23 6.86 -1.78 -2.90
CA TYR A 23 7.13 -0.45 -2.37
C TYR A 23 7.31 -0.52 -0.86
N ASN A 24 8.30 0.20 -0.35
CA ASN A 24 8.46 0.41 1.09
C ASN A 24 7.64 1.62 1.52
N ILE A 25 6.76 1.40 2.50
CA ILE A 25 5.83 2.39 3.03
C ILE A 25 5.91 2.37 4.55
N THR A 26 5.48 3.46 5.17
CA THR A 26 5.30 3.50 6.63
C THR A 26 3.80 3.41 6.91
N ILE A 27 3.38 2.63 7.90
CA ILE A 27 1.95 2.54 8.32
C ILE A 27 1.86 2.87 9.81
N PRO A 28 1.01 3.82 10.24
CA PRO A 28 0.77 4.07 11.66
C PRO A 28 0.30 2.82 12.39
N TYR A 29 0.76 2.61 13.61
CA TYR A 29 0.40 1.44 14.43
C TYR A 29 -1.13 1.31 14.58
N THR A 30 -1.83 2.42 14.84
CA THR A 30 -3.30 2.45 14.98
C THR A 30 -4.01 1.88 13.76
N VAL A 31 -3.61 2.30 12.57
CA VAL A 31 -4.17 1.82 11.30
C VAL A 31 -3.91 0.31 11.13
N ALA A 32 -2.69 -0.14 11.42
CA ALA A 32 -2.36 -1.56 11.33
C ALA A 32 -3.21 -2.40 12.29
N THR A 33 -3.49 -1.90 13.49
CA THR A 33 -4.37 -2.53 14.48
C THR A 33 -5.83 -2.55 14.02
N GLU A 34 -6.36 -1.42 13.52
CA GLU A 34 -7.74 -1.30 13.00
C GLU A 34 -7.99 -2.27 11.85
N LEU A 35 -7.05 -2.35 10.91
CA LEU A 35 -7.10 -3.27 9.76
C LEU A 35 -6.71 -4.72 10.11
N LYS A 36 -6.37 -5.00 11.38
CA LYS A 36 -5.87 -6.29 11.86
C LYS A 36 -4.73 -6.86 10.99
N LEU A 37 -3.84 -5.97 10.52
CA LEU A 37 -2.70 -6.35 9.69
C LEU A 37 -1.70 -7.17 10.51
N LYS A 38 -1.55 -8.43 10.14
CA LYS A 38 -0.46 -9.31 10.59
C LYS A 38 0.70 -9.25 9.60
N ASP A 39 1.86 -9.79 9.96
CA ASP A 39 2.90 -9.98 8.96
C ASP A 39 2.40 -10.90 7.83
N ALA A 40 2.81 -10.60 6.60
CA ALA A 40 2.32 -11.21 5.37
C ALA A 40 0.79 -11.14 5.16
N ALA A 41 0.10 -10.14 5.72
CA ALA A 41 -1.32 -9.88 5.47
C ALA A 41 -1.63 -9.69 3.98
N ILE A 42 -2.83 -10.08 3.58
CA ILE A 42 -3.37 -9.86 2.24
C ILE A 42 -4.50 -8.85 2.35
N LEU A 43 -4.37 -7.73 1.65
CA LEU A 43 -5.46 -6.82 1.37
C LEU A 43 -5.92 -7.00 -0.08
N TYR A 44 -7.10 -6.49 -0.39
CA TYR A 44 -7.72 -6.59 -1.70
C TYR A 44 -7.74 -5.21 -2.35
N GLY A 45 -6.95 -5.07 -3.41
CA GLY A 45 -6.75 -3.83 -4.14
C GLY A 45 -7.73 -3.63 -5.27
N THR A 46 -8.28 -2.42 -5.39
CA THR A 46 -8.98 -1.92 -6.59
C THR A 46 -8.30 -0.65 -7.07
N ALA A 47 -8.29 -0.40 -8.37
CA ALA A 47 -7.72 0.81 -8.96
C ALA A 47 -8.77 1.57 -9.76
N SER A 48 -8.77 2.90 -9.64
CA SER A 48 -9.72 3.78 -10.35
C SER A 48 -8.96 4.86 -11.10
N GLU A 49 -9.01 4.81 -12.43
CA GLU A 49 -8.44 5.85 -13.30
C GLU A 49 -9.06 7.22 -13.03
N LYS A 50 -10.39 7.28 -12.93
CA LYS A 50 -11.14 8.52 -12.67
C LYS A 50 -10.65 9.28 -11.44
N THR A 51 -10.31 8.56 -10.37
CA THR A 51 -9.84 9.19 -9.11
C THR A 51 -8.32 9.17 -8.96
N ARG A 52 -7.61 8.40 -9.79
CA ARG A 52 -6.18 8.06 -9.68
C ARG A 52 -5.79 7.47 -8.32
N ILE A 53 -6.61 6.56 -7.80
CA ILE A 53 -6.42 5.95 -6.48
C ILE A 53 -6.38 4.42 -6.59
N ILE A 54 -5.43 3.80 -5.90
CA ILE A 54 -5.49 2.39 -5.52
C ILE A 54 -6.07 2.32 -4.11
N ARG A 55 -7.17 1.60 -3.91
CA ARG A 55 -7.73 1.33 -2.58
C ARG A 55 -7.49 -0.11 -2.20
N LEU A 56 -6.91 -0.32 -1.03
CA LEU A 56 -6.67 -1.63 -0.43
C LEU A 56 -7.65 -1.84 0.71
N HIS A 57 -8.49 -2.87 0.62
CA HIS A 57 -9.52 -3.20 1.61
C HIS A 57 -9.22 -4.53 2.29
N ALA A 58 -9.68 -4.70 3.53
CA ALA A 58 -9.53 -5.97 4.25
C ALA A 58 -10.41 -7.09 3.67
N LYS A 59 -11.55 -6.76 3.05
CA LYS A 59 -12.47 -7.71 2.43
C LYS A 59 -12.33 -7.67 0.91
N ALA A 60 -12.44 -8.84 0.29
CA ALA A 60 -12.50 -8.95 -1.17
C ALA A 60 -13.77 -8.29 -1.71
N SER A 61 -13.64 -7.60 -2.83
CA SER A 61 -14.75 -7.14 -3.66
C SER A 61 -14.68 -7.77 -5.04
N LYS A 62 -15.76 -7.64 -5.82
CA LYS A 62 -15.74 -7.93 -7.26
C LYS A 62 -14.58 -7.16 -7.90
N ASP A 63 -13.80 -7.83 -8.73
CA ASP A 63 -12.63 -7.30 -9.46
C ASP A 63 -11.43 -6.87 -8.60
N SER A 64 -11.45 -7.14 -7.30
CA SER A 64 -10.29 -6.87 -6.43
C SER A 64 -9.16 -7.89 -6.65
N VAL A 65 -7.93 -7.41 -6.56
CA VAL A 65 -6.72 -8.23 -6.73
C VAL A 65 -5.98 -8.28 -5.39
N PRO A 66 -5.48 -9.46 -4.95
CA PRO A 66 -4.72 -9.55 -3.71
C PRO A 66 -3.44 -8.72 -3.77
N VAL A 67 -3.17 -7.99 -2.69
CA VAL A 67 -2.00 -7.15 -2.44
C VAL A 67 -1.38 -7.60 -1.13
N LYS A 68 -0.15 -8.11 -1.20
CA LYS A 68 0.58 -8.57 -0.02
C LYS A 68 1.18 -7.40 0.73
N ILE A 69 1.04 -7.40 2.05
CA ILE A 69 1.66 -6.45 2.97
C ILE A 69 2.52 -7.24 3.95
N ARG A 70 3.81 -6.95 4.00
CA ARG A 70 4.73 -7.48 5.02
C ARG A 70 5.07 -6.38 6.00
N LEU A 71 4.89 -6.65 7.29
CA LEU A 71 5.19 -5.71 8.35
C LEU A 71 6.56 -6.07 8.94
N ARG A 72 7.44 -5.08 9.10
CA ARG A 72 8.71 -5.22 9.81
C ARG A 72 8.78 -4.23 10.97
N LEU A 73 9.71 -4.52 11.88
CA LEU A 73 9.91 -3.90 13.19
C LEU A 73 9.70 -2.38 13.24
N THR A 74 9.20 -1.97 14.39
CA THR A 74 8.53 -0.69 14.70
C THR A 74 9.51 0.48 14.77
N LYS A 75 9.19 1.58 14.10
CA LYS A 75 9.88 2.88 14.25
C LYS A 75 8.99 3.79 15.10
N THR A 76 9.54 4.40 16.15
CA THR A 76 8.83 5.42 16.95
C THR A 76 9.27 6.79 16.46
N TYR A 77 8.31 7.68 16.16
CA TYR A 77 8.58 9.06 15.78
C TYR A 77 7.52 9.98 16.39
N ARG A 78 7.93 11.09 17.02
CA ARG A 78 7.03 12.06 17.69
C ARG A 78 5.95 11.38 18.57
N ASN A 79 6.36 10.45 19.43
CA ASN A 79 5.49 9.66 20.32
C ASN A 79 4.41 8.81 19.62
N GLN A 80 4.52 8.61 18.30
CA GLN A 80 3.68 7.68 17.54
C GLN A 80 4.50 6.49 17.07
N LYS A 81 3.93 5.30 17.19
CA LYS A 81 4.51 4.05 16.69
C LYS A 81 4.10 3.85 15.23
N TYR A 82 5.06 3.43 14.41
CA TYR A 82 4.85 3.13 13.00
C TYR A 82 5.46 1.78 12.65
N TYR A 83 4.82 1.06 11.74
CA TYR A 83 5.40 -0.11 11.09
C TYR A 83 6.10 0.31 9.80
N SER A 84 7.29 -0.25 9.58
CA SER A 84 7.89 -0.25 8.24
C SER A 84 7.25 -1.40 7.48
N ALA A 85 6.52 -1.11 6.40
CA ALA A 85 5.79 -2.10 5.65
C ALA A 85 6.29 -2.18 4.20
N LYS A 86 6.32 -3.39 3.65
CA LYS A 86 6.49 -3.61 2.21
C LYS A 86 5.15 -3.99 1.62
N ILE A 87 4.64 -3.21 0.68
CA ILE A 87 3.45 -3.50 -0.09
C ILE A 87 3.83 -4.01 -1.47
N THR A 88 3.17 -5.06 -1.95
CA THR A 88 3.45 -5.67 -3.26
C THR A 88 2.20 -5.54 -4.13
N VAL A 89 2.23 -4.58 -5.06
CA VAL A 89 1.08 -4.13 -5.84
C VAL A 89 1.16 -4.66 -7.28
N PRO A 90 0.06 -5.12 -7.89
CA PRO A 90 0.04 -5.57 -9.28
C PRO A 90 0.50 -4.48 -10.26
N ILE A 91 1.36 -4.86 -11.22
CA ILE A 91 1.84 -3.93 -12.27
C ILE A 91 0.70 -3.34 -13.09
N LYS A 92 -0.42 -4.06 -13.23
CA LYS A 92 -1.61 -3.55 -13.90
C LYS A 92 -2.08 -2.23 -13.27
N PHE A 93 -2.14 -2.13 -11.94
CA PHE A 93 -2.56 -0.89 -11.26
C PHE A 93 -1.55 0.25 -11.43
N ILE A 94 -0.26 -0.09 -11.43
CA ILE A 94 0.83 0.88 -11.62
C ILE A 94 0.77 1.49 -13.02
N LYS A 95 0.58 0.65 -14.05
CA LYS A 95 0.40 1.09 -15.43
C LYS A 95 -0.88 1.90 -15.60
N LEU A 96 -1.99 1.42 -15.03
CA LEU A 96 -3.30 2.07 -15.10
C LEU A 96 -3.26 3.51 -14.56
N LEU A 97 -2.50 3.74 -13.49
CA LEU A 97 -2.45 5.04 -12.82
C LEU A 97 -1.21 5.87 -13.15
N SER A 98 -0.33 5.36 -14.02
CA SER A 98 0.98 5.92 -14.35
C SER A 98 1.77 6.29 -13.10
N LEU A 99 1.84 5.39 -12.12
CA LEU A 99 2.59 5.61 -10.90
C LEU A 99 4.10 5.63 -11.23
N SER A 100 4.72 6.81 -11.14
CA SER A 100 6.17 6.97 -11.28
C SER A 100 6.90 6.42 -10.06
N ASN A 101 8.20 6.16 -10.20
CA ASN A 101 9.03 5.54 -9.15
C ASN A 101 9.34 6.49 -7.99
N GLU A 102 8.99 7.77 -8.09
CA GLU A 102 9.62 8.82 -7.29
C GLU A 102 8.88 9.06 -5.98
N SER A 103 7.55 9.10 -5.99
CA SER A 103 6.77 9.32 -4.77
C SER A 103 5.31 8.88 -4.88
N LEU A 104 4.83 8.19 -3.85
CA LEU A 104 3.42 7.84 -3.68
C LEU A 104 2.89 8.50 -2.40
N ASP A 105 1.76 9.18 -2.50
CA ASP A 105 1.03 9.64 -1.34
C ASP A 105 0.15 8.49 -0.81
N ILE A 106 0.40 8.09 0.42
CA ILE A 106 -0.34 7.01 1.06
C ILE A 106 -1.17 7.58 2.21
N PHE A 107 -2.48 7.31 2.14
CA PHE A 107 -3.45 7.69 3.14
C PHE A 107 -4.04 6.44 3.77
N CYS A 108 -4.36 6.51 5.04
CA CYS A 108 -5.04 5.45 5.75
C CYS A 108 -6.39 5.98 6.23
N HIS A 109 -7.46 5.20 6.02
CA HIS A 109 -8.80 5.55 6.44
C HIS A 109 -9.51 4.30 6.96
N LYS A 110 -9.71 4.22 8.29
CA LYS A 110 -10.46 3.19 9.06
C LYS A 110 -10.35 1.75 8.53
N ASP A 111 -10.99 1.46 7.39
CA ASP A 111 -11.06 0.14 6.76
C ASP A 111 -10.27 0.01 5.43
N SER A 112 -9.44 0.99 5.09
CA SER A 112 -8.68 0.98 3.84
C SER A 112 -7.35 1.73 3.88
N ILE A 113 -6.44 1.32 3.00
CA ILE A 113 -5.24 2.06 2.62
C ILE A 113 -5.45 2.60 1.21
N MET A 114 -5.24 3.89 1.01
CA MET A 114 -5.38 4.56 -0.27
C MET A 114 -3.99 5.02 -0.74
N ILE A 115 -3.63 4.64 -1.97
CA ILE A 115 -2.36 5.01 -2.59
C ILE A 115 -2.69 5.92 -3.77
N LYS A 116 -2.03 7.08 -3.82
CA LYS A 116 -2.15 8.06 -4.89
C LYS A 116 -0.76 8.38 -5.45
N PRO A 117 -0.66 8.77 -6.73
CA PRO A 117 0.56 9.43 -7.21
C PRO A 117 0.73 10.75 -6.46
N GLU A 118 1.97 11.07 -6.07
CA GLU A 118 2.28 12.42 -5.56
C GLU A 118 1.95 13.45 -6.67
N LYS A 119 1.22 14.51 -6.31
CA LYS A 119 1.04 15.65 -7.21
C LYS A 119 2.27 16.53 -7.10
N HIS A 120 3.08 16.58 -8.17
CA HIS A 120 4.02 17.67 -8.41
C HIS A 120 3.27 18.94 -8.80
#